data_AF-A0A2V7TFZ2-F1
#
_entry.id   AF-A0A2V7TFZ2-F1
#
_cell.length_a   1.000
_cell.length_b   1.000
_cell.length_c   1.000
_cell.angle_alpha   90.00
_cell.angle_beta   90.00
_cell.angle_gamma   90.00
#
_symmetry.space_group_name_H-M   'P 1'
#
loop_
_entity.id
_entity.type
_entity.pdbx_description
1 polymer ?
#
loop_
_entity_poly.entity_id
_entity_poly.type
_entity_poly.pdbx_seq_one_letter_code
_entity_poly.pdbx_strand_id
1 'polypeptide(L)'
;MPKIKSAKKAMRQARTRTIRNRAQRSSLRTALKHVRASATAEAAAAAYALAARVLDRAARKGLIHKNNAARQKSRLAALVKRLKEKASA
;
A
#
# COMPACT_ATOMS: atom_id res chain seq x y z
N MET A 1 -26.82 -4.55 -19.43
CA MET A 1 -27.22 -3.30 -18.74
C MET A 1 -28.09 -3.66 -17.52
N PRO A 2 -27.98 -2.97 -16.38
CA PRO A 2 -28.76 -3.32 -15.18
C PRO A 2 -30.26 -3.25 -15.45
N LYS A 3 -30.98 -4.34 -15.17
CA LYS A 3 -32.44 -4.42 -15.40
C LYS A 3 -33.27 -3.80 -14.27
N ILE A 4 -32.70 -3.68 -13.06
CA ILE A 4 -33.37 -3.17 -11.86
C ILE A 4 -32.78 -1.80 -11.47
N LYS A 5 -33.63 -0.87 -10.99
CA LYS A 5 -33.23 0.50 -10.57
C LYS A 5 -32.10 0.49 -9.53
N SER A 6 -32.16 -0.42 -8.56
CA SER A 6 -31.13 -0.61 -7.51
C SER A 6 -29.78 -0.99 -8.12
N ALA A 7 -29.75 -1.89 -9.09
CA ALA A 7 -28.53 -2.32 -9.78
C ALA A 7 -27.92 -1.17 -10.62
N LYS A 8 -28.74 -0.33 -11.27
CA LYS A 8 -28.26 0.88 -11.96
C LYS A 8 -27.59 1.86 -11.00
N LYS A 9 -28.13 2.03 -9.79
CA LYS A 9 -27.51 2.84 -8.72
C LYS A 9 -26.19 2.24 -8.24
N ALA A 10 -26.15 0.93 -7.98
CA ALA A 10 -24.94 0.23 -7.56
C ALA A 10 -23.81 0.37 -8.60
N MET A 11 -24.12 0.26 -9.89
CA MET A 11 -23.15 0.44 -10.97
C MET A 11 -22.52 1.85 -10.97
N ARG A 12 -23.33 2.91 -10.80
CA ARG A 12 -22.82 4.28 -10.70
C ARG A 12 -21.91 4.47 -9.49
N GLN A 13 -22.33 3.96 -8.32
CA GLN A 13 -21.53 4.01 -7.10
C GLN A 13 -20.21 3.25 -7.24
N ALA A 14 -20.26 2.05 -7.82
CA ALA A 14 -19.07 1.23 -8.09
C ALA A 14 -18.07 1.98 -8.97
N ARG A 15 -18.50 2.63 -10.06
CA ARG A 15 -17.62 3.43 -10.93
C ARG A 15 -16.86 4.49 -10.15
N THR A 16 -17.56 5.27 -9.31
CA THR A 16 -16.92 6.33 -8.49
C THR A 16 -15.95 5.76 -7.47
N ARG A 17 -16.31 4.66 -6.79
CA ARG A 17 -15.44 3.98 -5.82
C ARG A 17 -14.19 3.41 -6.51
N THR A 18 -14.34 2.80 -7.67
CA THR A 18 -13.23 2.22 -8.44
C THR A 18 -12.20 3.27 -8.83
N ILE A 19 -12.62 4.46 -9.29
CA ILE A 19 -11.69 5.54 -9.66
C ILE A 19 -10.88 6.00 -8.44
N ARG A 20 -11.54 6.28 -7.31
CA ARG A 20 -10.86 6.70 -6.08
C ARG A 20 -9.91 5.61 -5.55
N ASN A 21 -10.37 4.36 -5.53
CA ASN A 21 -9.58 3.23 -5.04
C ASN A 21 -8.37 2.96 -5.94
N ARG A 22 -8.49 3.18 -7.25
CA ARG A 22 -7.38 3.04 -8.20
C ARG A 22 -6.25 4.00 -7.88
N ALA A 23 -6.55 5.29 -7.69
CA ALA A 23 -5.56 6.30 -7.34
C ALA A 23 -4.89 6.01 -5.98
N GLN A 24 -5.68 5.62 -4.97
CA GLN A 24 -5.11 5.28 -3.66
C GLN A 24 -4.23 4.02 -3.71
N ARG A 25 -4.63 3.00 -4.49
CA ARG A 25 -3.83 1.78 -4.70
C ARG A 25 -2.54 2.07 -5.46
N SER A 26 -2.54 2.95 -6.47
CA SER A 26 -1.32 3.32 -7.18
C SER A 26 -0.35 4.04 -6.24
N SER A 27 -0.79 5.04 -5.48
CA SER A 27 0.05 5.72 -4.48
C SER A 27 0.65 4.74 -3.45
N LEU A 28 -0.14 3.77 -2.99
CA LEU A 28 0.35 2.73 -2.08
C LEU A 28 1.43 1.85 -2.73
N ARG A 29 1.22 1.42 -3.97
CA ARG A 29 2.22 0.62 -4.71
C ARG A 29 3.51 1.42 -4.95
N THR A 30 3.39 2.71 -5.22
CA THR A 30 4.54 3.61 -5.37
C THR A 30 5.32 3.73 -4.07
N ALA A 31 4.66 3.96 -2.92
CA ALA A 31 5.31 3.99 -1.62
C ALA A 31 6.07 2.67 -1.32
N LEU A 32 5.46 1.52 -1.62
CA LEU A 32 6.12 0.22 -1.48
C LEU A 32 7.32 0.06 -2.43
N LYS A 33 7.24 0.59 -3.65
CA LYS A 33 8.32 0.54 -4.63
C LYS A 33 9.52 1.37 -4.17
N HIS A 34 9.29 2.55 -3.59
CA HIS A 34 10.37 3.41 -3.08
C HIS A 34 11.23 2.68 -2.03
N VAL A 35 10.61 2.00 -1.06
CA VAL A 35 11.36 1.22 -0.06
C VAL A 35 12.19 0.10 -0.69
N ARG A 36 11.65 -0.57 -1.72
CA ARG A 36 12.36 -1.67 -2.41
C ARG A 36 13.49 -1.19 -3.31
N ALA A 37 13.40 0.04 -3.81
CA ALA A 37 14.38 0.64 -4.70
C ALA A 37 15.49 1.40 -3.96
N SER A 38 15.36 1.60 -2.65
CA SER A 38 16.38 2.24 -1.83
C SER A 38 17.68 1.44 -1.81
N ALA A 39 18.79 2.08 -2.17
CA ALA A 39 20.12 1.46 -2.20
C ALA A 39 20.83 1.50 -0.84
N THR A 40 20.56 2.51 -0.01
CA THR A 40 21.19 2.69 1.30
C THR A 40 20.23 2.36 2.44
N ALA A 41 20.78 1.90 3.57
CA ALA A 41 20.00 1.53 4.75
C ALA A 41 19.23 2.72 5.35
N GLU A 42 19.80 3.92 5.30
CA GLU A 42 19.19 5.16 5.80
C GLU A 42 18.00 5.60 4.94
N ALA A 43 18.17 5.62 3.62
CA ALA A 43 17.10 5.94 2.69
C ALA A 43 15.96 4.91 2.78
N ALA A 44 16.30 3.63 2.95
CA ALA A 44 15.32 2.56 3.13
C ALA A 44 14.52 2.73 4.44
N ALA A 45 15.17 3.16 5.53
CA ALA A 45 14.51 3.40 6.82
C ALA A 45 13.54 4.60 6.76
N ALA A 46 13.96 5.70 6.13
CA ALA A 46 13.09 6.87 5.95
C ALA A 46 11.89 6.55 5.05
N ALA A 47 12.12 5.85 3.93
CA ALA A 47 11.05 5.40 3.04
C ALA A 47 10.10 4.42 3.74
N TYR A 48 10.63 3.54 4.61
CA TYR A 48 9.84 2.59 5.38
C TYR A 48 8.84 3.28 6.32
N ALA A 49 9.25 4.33 7.04
CA ALA A 49 8.37 5.09 7.93
C ALA A 49 7.15 5.66 7.17
N LEU A 50 7.39 6.23 5.98
CA LEU A 50 6.33 6.73 5.11
C LEU A 50 5.43 5.60 4.59
N ALA A 51 6.02 4.50 4.13
CA ALA A 51 5.28 3.34 3.62
C ALA A 51 4.41 2.68 4.70
N ALA A 52 4.91 2.55 5.92
CA ALA A 52 4.18 2.01 7.06
C ALA A 52 2.92 2.86 7.37
N ARG A 53 3.08 4.19 7.42
CA ARG A 53 1.95 5.12 7.64
C ARG A 53 0.88 4.98 6.56
N VAL A 54 1.29 4.87 5.29
CA VAL A 54 0.36 4.73 4.16
C VAL A 54 -0.35 3.37 4.18
N LEU A 55 0.36 2.29 4.51
CA LEU A 55 -0.22 0.95 4.65
C LEU A 55 -1.31 0.90 5.72
N ASP A 56 -1.06 1.48 6.89
CA ASP A 56 -2.03 1.47 7.98
C ASP A 56 -3.25 2.32 7.68
N ARG A 57 -3.06 3.46 7.01
CA ARG A 57 -4.17 4.28 6.52
C ARG A 57 -4.99 3.54 5.47
N ALA A 58 -4.36 2.78 4.58
CA ALA A 58 -5.06 1.99 3.57
C ALA A 58 -5.82 0.81 4.18
N ALA A 59 -5.29 0.20 5.25
CA ALA A 59 -5.98 -0.84 6.02
C ALA A 59 -7.20 -0.27 6.74
N ARG A 60 -7.06 0.88 7.42
CA ARG A 60 -8.16 1.57 8.11
C ARG A 60 -9.30 1.95 7.16
N LYS A 61 -8.98 2.34 5.92
CA LYS A 61 -9.97 2.66 4.88
C LYS A 61 -10.59 1.43 4.21
N GLY A 62 -10.19 0.20 4.59
CA GLY A 62 -10.66 -1.03 3.96
C GLY A 62 -10.18 -1.23 2.53
N LEU A 63 -9.16 -0.47 2.09
CA LEU A 63 -8.62 -0.57 0.73
C LEU A 63 -7.78 -1.84 0.54
N ILE A 64 -7.12 -2.27 1.63
CA ILE A 64 -6.41 -3.53 1.79
C ILE A 64 -6.83 -4.20 3.10
N HIS A 65 -6.78 -5.53 3.15
CA HIS A 65 -7.06 -6.26 4.39
C HIS A 65 -5.96 -6.02 5.44
N LYS A 66 -6.33 -5.99 6.73
CA LYS A 66 -5.40 -5.81 7.86
C LYS A 66 -4.21 -6.76 7.81
N ASN A 67 -4.45 -8.04 7.49
CA ASN A 67 -3.40 -9.05 7.36
C ASN A 67 -2.46 -8.77 6.17
N ASN A 68 -2.96 -8.18 5.08
CA ASN A 68 -2.11 -7.80 3.96
C ASN A 68 -1.20 -6.63 4.36
N ALA A 69 -1.73 -5.64 5.07
CA ALA A 69 -0.93 -4.54 5.62
C ALA A 69 0.18 -5.05 6.55
N ALA A 70 -0.16 -5.93 7.50
CA ALA A 70 0.79 -6.56 8.41
C ALA A 70 1.87 -7.35 7.64
N ARG A 71 1.48 -8.16 6.65
CA ARG A 71 2.41 -8.93 5.81
C ARG A 71 3.38 -8.03 5.04
N GLN A 72 2.90 -6.94 4.46
CA GLN A 72 3.77 -6.00 3.75
C GLN A 72 4.71 -5.27 4.71
N LYS A 73 4.23 -4.85 5.89
CA LYS A 73 5.10 -4.24 6.92
C LYS A 73 6.21 -5.18 7.38
N SER A 74 5.88 -6.44 7.65
CA SER A 74 6.86 -7.47 8.02
C SER A 74 7.91 -7.70 6.93
N ARG A 75 7.49 -7.87 5.67
CA ARG A 75 8.41 -8.08 4.54
C ARG A 75 9.34 -6.89 4.32
N LEU A 76 8.82 -5.66 4.42
CA LEU A 76 9.65 -4.47 4.26
C LEU A 76 10.61 -4.28 5.43
N ALA A 77 10.20 -4.57 6.66
CA ALA A 77 11.08 -4.52 7.83
C ALA A 77 12.25 -5.51 7.68
N ALA A 78 11.98 -6.73 7.23
CA ALA A 78 13.02 -7.73 6.97
C ALA A 78 14.01 -7.25 5.89
N LEU A 79 13.53 -6.59 4.84
CA LEU A 79 14.40 -6.03 3.79
C LEU A 79 15.30 -4.92 4.33
N VAL A 80 14.76 -3.99 5.13
CA VAL A 80 15.55 -2.92 5.76
C VAL A 80 16.59 -3.50 6.73
N LYS A 81 16.21 -4.51 7.53
CA LYS A 81 17.15 -5.21 8.43
C LYS A 81 18.32 -5.82 7.65
N ARG A 82 18.02 -6.53 6.56
CA ARG A 82 19.04 -7.14 5.70
C ARG A 82 19.97 -6.10 5.06
N LEU A 83 19.45 -4.94 4.65
CA LEU A 83 20.29 -3.84 4.13
C LEU A 83 21.19 -3.24 5.21
N LYS A 84 20.71 -3.13 6.45
CA LYS A 84 21.53 -2.71 7.59
C LYS A 84 22.65 -3.72 7.89
N GLU A 85 22.33 -5.01 7.96
CA GLU A 85 23.29 -6.08 8.20
C GLU A 85 24.40 -6.13 7.13
N LYS A 86 24.05 -5.88 5.86
CA LYS A 86 25.02 -5.77 4.77
C LYS A 86 25.90 -4.53 4.82
N ALA A 87 25.43 -3.45 5.44
CA ALA A 87 26.22 -2.23 5.59
C ALA A 87 27.20 -2.32 6.77
N SER A 88 26.93 -3.21 7.73
CA SER A 88 27.78 -3.47 8.90
C SER A 88 28.81 -4.60 8.72
N ALA A 89 28.75 -5.31 7.59
CA ALA A 89 29.67 -6.38 7.21
C ALA A 89 30.56 -5.92 6.07
#